data_AF-A0AAE0CJ40-F1
#
_entry.id   AF-A0AAE0CJ40-F1
#
_cell.length_a   1.000
_cell.length_b   1.000
_cell.length_c   1.000
_cell.angle_alpha   90.00
_cell.angle_beta   90.00
_cell.angle_gamma   90.00
#
_symmetry.space_group_name_H-M   'P 1'
#
loop_
_entity.id
_entity.type
_entity.pdbx_description
1 polymer ?
#
loop_
_entity_poly.entity_id
_entity_poly.type
_entity_poly.pdbx_seq_one_letter_code
_entity_poly.pdbx_strand_id
1 'polypeptide(L)'
;MAIGVWIRGFTTLLRPVVAVNGTFLKGKNKGTMFVVCCMDVNNNIYPPASGYGDSENDASWSWFLIELHDVIGEPPELVIISNRHKSIEKAVRTIFSNSLYGNCIFHLSLNMRAKFKNDKVQKFFFKAAKAYQVLEFESYIQGASKVNVDAVAYAMEGNMEKLARVDFPGRWYSILTTNIA
;
A
#
# COMPACT_ATOMS: atom_id res chain seq x y z
N MET A 1 17.55 -8.80 -3.44
CA MET A 1 17.94 -8.86 -4.87
C MET A 1 17.27 -7.70 -5.58
N ALA A 2 18.03 -6.87 -6.29
CA ALA A 2 17.48 -5.75 -7.05
C ALA A 2 18.01 -5.78 -8.48
N ILE A 3 17.16 -5.43 -9.45
CA ILE A 3 17.51 -5.52 -10.87
C ILE A 3 18.01 -4.15 -11.34
N GLY A 4 19.31 -4.04 -11.64
CA GLY A 4 19.97 -2.76 -11.96
C GLY A 4 19.31 -1.93 -13.08
N VAL A 5 18.71 -2.57 -14.08
CA VAL A 5 17.96 -1.88 -15.14
C VAL A 5 16.66 -1.24 -14.63
N TRP A 6 16.01 -1.85 -13.65
CA TRP A 6 14.75 -1.36 -13.09
C TRP A 6 14.98 -0.25 -12.08
N ILE A 7 16.07 -0.31 -11.33
CA ILE A 7 16.50 0.77 -10.42
C ILE A 7 16.75 2.06 -11.21
N ARG A 8 17.52 1.97 -12.30
CA ARG A 8 17.77 3.13 -13.18
C ARG A 8 16.50 3.67 -13.84
N GLY A 9 15.58 2.78 -14.21
CA GLY A 9 14.27 3.17 -14.70
C GLY A 9 13.46 3.90 -13.64
N PHE A 10 13.49 3.44 -12.39
CA PHE A 10 12.74 4.04 -11.29
C PHE A 10 13.06 5.51 -11.06
N THR A 11 14.35 5.87 -11.09
CA THR A 11 14.79 7.25 -10.85
C THR A 11 14.55 8.20 -12.01
N THR A 12 14.20 7.71 -13.21
CA THR A 12 14.15 8.53 -14.43
C THR A 12 12.83 8.45 -15.22
N LEU A 13 12.11 7.34 -15.14
CA LEU A 13 10.97 7.02 -16.04
C LEU A 13 9.72 6.54 -15.30
N LEU A 14 9.83 6.11 -14.04
CA LEU A 14 8.70 5.55 -13.29
C LEU A 14 8.03 6.60 -12.41
N ARG A 15 6.76 6.36 -12.10
CA ARG A 15 6.03 7.17 -11.13
C ARG A 15 6.68 6.98 -9.76
N PRO A 16 6.78 8.03 -8.91
CA PRO A 16 7.37 7.92 -7.57
C PRO A 16 6.40 7.23 -6.59
N VAL A 17 5.87 6.07 -6.97
CA VAL A 17 4.97 5.27 -6.17
C VAL A 17 5.46 3.83 -6.17
N VAL A 18 5.72 3.31 -4.98
CA VAL A 18 6.12 1.93 -4.77
C VAL A 18 5.08 1.23 -3.89
N ALA A 19 4.68 0.04 -4.30
CA ALA A 19 3.85 -0.85 -3.52
C ALA A 19 4.73 -1.93 -2.89
N VAL A 20 4.65 -2.07 -1.57
CA VAL A 20 5.38 -3.09 -0.82
C VAL A 20 4.40 -4.13 -0.26
N ASN A 21 4.79 -5.40 -0.37
CA ASN A 21 3.98 -6.50 0.14
C ASN A 21 4.88 -7.66 0.62
N GLY A 22 4.35 -8.43 1.56
CA GLY A 22 4.95 -9.70 1.96
C GLY A 22 4.04 -10.86 1.57
N THR A 23 4.64 -12.00 1.21
CA THR A 23 3.92 -13.25 1.00
C THR A 23 4.61 -14.39 1.73
N PHE A 24 3.83 -15.20 2.43
CA PHE A 24 4.35 -16.37 3.13
C PHE A 24 4.80 -17.44 2.15
N LEU A 25 6.03 -17.92 2.33
CA LEU A 25 6.58 -19.01 1.55
C LEU A 25 5.98 -20.34 2.02
N LYS A 26 5.50 -21.14 1.05
CA LYS A 26 5.01 -22.50 1.30
C LYS A 26 6.12 -23.49 0.94
N GLY A 27 6.54 -24.33 1.89
CA GLY A 27 7.55 -25.35 1.66
C GLY A 27 8.29 -25.76 2.92
N LYS A 28 9.40 -26.50 2.74
CA LYS A 28 10.29 -26.89 3.85
C LYS A 28 10.92 -25.67 4.53
N ASN A 29 11.27 -24.67 3.73
CA ASN A 29 11.83 -23.41 4.20
C ASN A 29 10.66 -22.44 4.40
N LYS A 30 10.25 -22.27 5.65
CA LYS A 30 9.29 -21.23 6.06
C LYS A 30 9.96 -19.86 5.94
N GLY A 31 9.16 -18.82 5.80
CA GLY A 31 9.64 -17.44 5.72
C GLY A 31 8.64 -16.53 5.04
N THR A 32 9.03 -15.28 4.87
CA THR A 32 8.30 -14.29 4.09
C THR A 32 9.16 -13.80 2.94
N MET A 33 8.60 -13.81 1.73
CA MET A 33 9.18 -13.09 0.61
C MET A 33 8.61 -11.68 0.58
N PHE A 34 9.48 -10.69 0.66
CA PHE A 34 9.15 -9.28 0.50
C PHE A 34 9.32 -8.89 -0.96
N VAL A 35 8.37 -8.12 -1.48
CA VAL A 35 8.37 -7.65 -2.85
C VAL A 35 8.03 -6.18 -2.87
N VAL A 36 8.77 -5.43 -3.69
CA VAL A 36 8.44 -4.07 -4.08
C VAL A 36 8.05 -4.08 -5.55
N CYS A 37 6.92 -3.47 -5.88
CA CYS A 37 6.48 -3.23 -7.25
C CYS A 37 6.26 -1.73 -7.47
N CYS A 38 6.56 -1.24 -8.66
CA CYS A 38 6.20 0.09 -9.14
C CYS A 38 5.61 -0.02 -10.54
N MET A 39 5.09 1.11 -11.05
CA MET A 39 4.54 1.17 -12.41
C MET A 39 5.14 2.33 -13.20
N ASP A 40 5.32 2.11 -14.49
CA ASP A 40 5.69 3.17 -15.42
C ASP A 40 4.49 4.07 -15.78
N VAL A 41 4.74 5.06 -16.63
CA VAL A 41 3.71 5.96 -17.13
C VAL A 41 2.61 5.25 -17.95
N ASN A 42 2.92 4.07 -18.52
CA ASN A 42 2.01 3.23 -19.31
C ASN A 42 1.27 2.18 -18.48
N ASN A 43 1.43 2.19 -17.14
CA ASN A 43 0.88 1.20 -16.21
C ASN A 43 1.47 -0.22 -16.37
N ASN A 44 2.65 -0.36 -16.97
CA ASN A 44 3.39 -1.62 -16.93
C ASN A 44 4.00 -1.80 -15.54
N ILE A 45 4.02 -3.05 -15.07
CA ILE A 45 4.47 -3.44 -13.74
C ILE A 45 5.97 -3.72 -13.76
N TYR A 46 6.70 -3.17 -12.78
CA TYR A 46 8.12 -3.42 -12.57
C TYR A 46 8.38 -3.79 -11.10
N PRO A 47 8.87 -4.99 -10.79
CA PRO A 47 9.30 -5.36 -9.43
C PRO A 47 10.77 -5.02 -9.07
N PRO A 48 11.15 -3.76 -8.73
CA PRO A 48 12.55 -3.33 -8.61
C PRO A 48 13.39 -4.14 -7.62
N ALA A 49 12.77 -4.65 -6.56
CA ALA A 49 13.46 -5.38 -5.51
C ALA A 49 12.59 -6.48 -4.89
N SER A 50 13.26 -7.55 -4.47
CA SER A 50 12.70 -8.59 -3.62
C SER A 50 13.69 -9.01 -2.54
N GLY A 51 13.18 -9.50 -1.41
CA GLY A 51 13.95 -9.92 -0.26
C GLY A 51 13.31 -11.11 0.43
N TYR A 52 14.07 -11.77 1.31
CA TYR A 52 13.61 -12.91 2.09
C TYR A 52 13.87 -12.64 3.56
N GLY A 53 12.83 -12.80 4.38
CA GLY A 53 12.91 -12.73 5.83
C GLY A 53 12.34 -13.98 6.49
N ASP A 54 12.57 -14.08 7.79
CA ASP A 54 12.08 -15.17 8.63
C ASP A 54 10.55 -15.11 8.86
N SER A 55 9.99 -13.90 8.97
CA SER A 55 8.55 -13.63 9.08
C SER A 55 8.22 -12.15 8.84
N GLU A 56 6.93 -11.79 8.80
CA GLU A 56 6.49 -10.38 8.79
C GLU A 56 6.63 -9.75 10.19
N ASN A 57 7.86 -9.51 10.63
CA ASN A 57 8.17 -8.84 11.89
C ASN A 57 8.94 -7.54 11.68
N ASP A 58 9.09 -6.76 12.76
CA ASP A 58 9.75 -5.45 12.73
C ASP A 58 11.19 -5.53 12.21
N ALA A 59 11.96 -6.56 12.59
CA ALA A 59 13.36 -6.69 12.20
C ALA A 59 13.49 -7.00 10.70
N SER A 60 12.72 -7.96 10.19
CA SER A 60 12.73 -8.34 8.78
C SER A 60 12.23 -7.23 7.86
N TRP A 61 11.19 -6.49 8.24
CA TRP A 61 10.74 -5.32 7.48
C TRP A 61 11.73 -4.17 7.53
N SER A 62 12.36 -3.92 8.68
CA SER A 62 13.38 -2.87 8.79
C SER A 62 14.58 -3.19 7.91
N TRP A 63 15.10 -4.41 7.98
CA TRP A 63 16.20 -4.85 7.11
C TRP A 63 15.85 -4.68 5.63
N PHE A 64 14.70 -5.20 5.18
CA PHE A 64 14.32 -5.11 3.77
C PHE A 64 14.16 -3.66 3.29
N LEU A 65 13.58 -2.79 4.11
CA LEU A 65 13.38 -1.38 3.76
C LEU A 65 14.68 -0.57 3.80
N ILE A 66 15.66 -0.91 4.65
CA ILE A 66 17.01 -0.33 4.60
C ILE A 66 17.66 -0.65 3.26
N GLU A 67 17.67 -1.94 2.88
CA GLU A 67 18.24 -2.38 1.60
C GLU A 67 17.53 -1.73 0.40
N LEU A 68 16.21 -1.56 0.48
CA LEU A 68 15.45 -0.84 -0.54
C LEU A 68 15.86 0.63 -0.61
N HIS A 69 15.94 1.30 0.54
CA HIS A 69 16.31 2.71 0.63
C HIS A 69 17.70 2.96 0.04
N ASP A 70 18.68 2.11 0.32
CA ASP A 70 20.03 2.22 -0.25
C ASP A 70 20.05 2.13 -1.77
N VAL A 71 19.04 1.46 -2.36
CA VAL A 71 18.91 1.24 -3.79
C VAL A 71 18.14 2.37 -4.49
N ILE A 72 16.99 2.78 -3.94
CA ILE A 72 16.09 3.74 -4.61
C ILE A 72 16.17 5.15 -4.04
N GLY A 73 16.81 5.33 -2.89
CA GLY A 73 16.81 6.57 -2.11
C GLY A 73 15.40 6.98 -1.69
N GLU A 74 15.22 8.29 -1.49
CA GLU A 74 13.93 8.88 -1.15
C GLU A 74 13.64 10.08 -2.05
N PRO A 75 13.25 9.85 -3.33
CA PRO A 75 12.97 10.93 -4.25
C PRO A 75 11.79 11.80 -3.77
N PRO A 76 11.74 13.09 -4.16
CA PRO A 76 10.61 13.96 -3.83
C PRO A 76 9.28 13.33 -4.24
N GLU A 77 8.26 13.52 -3.41
CA GLU A 77 6.90 13.00 -3.62
C GLU A 77 6.79 11.46 -3.63
N LEU A 78 7.80 10.72 -3.16
CA LEU A 78 7.72 9.27 -3.03
C LEU A 78 6.48 8.87 -2.21
N VAL A 79 5.65 8.01 -2.77
CA VAL A 79 4.52 7.37 -2.08
C VAL A 79 4.83 5.89 -1.90
N ILE A 80 4.80 5.43 -0.66
CA ILE A 80 4.88 4.01 -0.32
C ILE A 80 3.48 3.51 0.04
N ILE A 81 3.02 2.48 -0.68
CA ILE A 81 1.73 1.84 -0.44
C ILE A 81 1.99 0.44 0.11
N SER A 82 1.33 0.06 1.21
CA SER A 82 1.45 -1.31 1.74
C SER A 82 0.12 -1.90 2.17
N ASN A 83 0.10 -3.21 2.42
CA ASN A 83 -0.96 -3.79 3.24
C ASN A 83 -0.82 -3.21 4.67
N ARG A 84 -1.91 -3.04 5.42
CA ARG A 84 -1.97 -2.32 6.72
C ARG A 84 -1.22 -3.03 7.87
N HIS A 85 -0.15 -3.79 7.58
CA HIS A 85 0.64 -4.47 8.59
C HIS A 85 1.45 -3.45 9.40
N LYS A 86 1.31 -3.48 10.74
CA LYS A 86 1.89 -2.46 11.64
C LYS A 86 3.42 -2.36 11.52
N SER A 87 4.11 -3.50 11.35
CA SER A 87 5.56 -3.53 11.17
C SER A 87 6.01 -2.81 9.90
N ILE A 88 5.21 -2.83 8.82
CA ILE A 88 5.52 -2.09 7.60
C ILE A 88 5.40 -0.60 7.85
N GLU A 89 4.26 -0.15 8.39
CA GLU A 89 4.06 1.28 8.68
C GLU A 89 5.17 1.82 9.59
N LYS A 90 5.52 1.08 10.64
CA LYS A 90 6.61 1.44 11.56
C LYS A 90 7.95 1.58 10.84
N ALA A 91 8.32 0.60 10.02
CA ALA A 91 9.59 0.60 9.32
C ALA A 91 9.65 1.69 8.24
N VAL A 92 8.56 1.89 7.46
CA VAL A 92 8.44 2.98 6.48
C VAL A 92 8.63 4.33 7.14
N ARG A 93 7.92 4.61 8.24
CA ARG A 93 8.05 5.90 8.96
C ARG A 93 9.44 6.17 9.50
N THR A 94 10.21 5.11 9.77
CA THR A 94 11.57 5.23 10.31
C THR A 94 12.60 5.41 9.20
N ILE A 95 12.47 4.66 8.10
CA ILE A 95 13.50 4.57 7.05
C ILE A 95 13.22 5.54 5.90
N PHE A 96 11.95 5.70 5.52
CA PHE A 96 11.49 6.62 4.48
C PHE A 96 10.68 7.76 5.13
N SER A 97 11.37 8.54 5.97
CA SER A 97 10.76 9.58 6.80
C SER A 97 10.16 10.77 6.03
N ASN A 98 10.59 11.02 4.80
CA ASN A 98 10.09 12.10 3.95
C ASN A 98 9.04 11.61 2.94
N SER A 99 8.86 10.29 2.80
CA SER A 99 7.87 9.69 1.93
C SER A 99 6.45 9.85 2.47
N LEU A 100 5.49 9.89 1.55
CA LEU A 100 4.09 9.76 1.87
C LEU A 100 3.74 8.27 2.01
N TYR A 101 2.88 7.93 2.95
CA TYR A 101 2.49 6.54 3.20
C TYR A 101 0.98 6.34 3.04
N GLY A 102 0.61 5.41 2.16
CA GLY A 102 -0.78 5.04 1.87
C GLY A 102 -1.08 3.58 2.23
N ASN A 103 -2.30 3.32 2.69
CA ASN A 103 -2.78 1.96 2.85
C ASN A 103 -3.36 1.45 1.52
N CYS A 104 -3.05 0.21 1.19
CA CYS A 104 -3.66 -0.48 0.07
C CYS A 104 -5.18 -0.62 0.25
N ILE A 105 -5.98 0.12 -0.54
CA ILE A 105 -7.45 0.05 -0.53
C ILE A 105 -7.93 -1.37 -0.82
N PHE A 106 -7.32 -2.07 -1.80
CA PHE A 106 -7.72 -3.43 -2.15
C PHE A 106 -7.64 -4.39 -0.97
N HIS A 107 -6.47 -4.50 -0.31
CA HIS A 107 -6.29 -5.35 0.86
C HIS A 107 -7.18 -4.92 2.03
N LEU A 108 -7.32 -3.61 2.28
CA LEU A 108 -8.22 -3.15 3.33
C LEU A 108 -9.68 -3.55 3.04
N SER A 109 -10.12 -3.46 1.79
CA SER A 109 -11.46 -3.89 1.38
C SER A 109 -11.67 -5.40 1.57
N LEU A 110 -10.64 -6.22 1.31
CA LEU A 110 -10.69 -7.67 1.55
C LEU A 110 -10.74 -7.98 3.05
N ASN A 111 -9.96 -7.27 3.87
CA ASN A 111 -9.98 -7.41 5.32
C ASN A 111 -11.35 -7.02 5.89
N MET A 112 -11.95 -5.94 5.38
CA MET A 112 -13.31 -5.55 5.74
C MET A 112 -14.32 -6.64 5.39
N ARG A 113 -14.26 -7.18 4.17
CA ARG A 113 -15.16 -8.27 3.76
C ARG A 113 -14.99 -9.50 4.65
N ALA A 114 -13.76 -9.90 4.95
CA ALA A 114 -13.47 -11.06 5.79
C ALA A 114 -13.98 -10.87 7.22
N LYS A 115 -13.78 -9.69 7.81
CA LYS A 115 -14.15 -9.38 9.20
C LYS A 115 -15.66 -9.20 9.38
N PHE A 116 -16.31 -8.45 8.50
CA PHE A 116 -17.72 -8.05 8.65
C PHE A 116 -18.69 -8.87 7.81
N LYS A 117 -18.19 -9.71 6.89
CA LYS A 117 -18.98 -10.59 6.01
C LYS A 117 -20.08 -9.84 5.25
N ASN A 118 -19.78 -8.62 4.81
CA ASN A 118 -20.74 -7.72 4.17
C ASN A 118 -20.16 -7.12 2.89
N ASP A 119 -20.67 -7.56 1.74
CA ASP A 119 -20.19 -7.09 0.43
C ASP A 119 -20.68 -5.68 0.09
N LYS A 120 -21.81 -5.24 0.66
CA LYS A 120 -22.36 -3.91 0.39
C LYS A 120 -21.45 -2.82 0.99
N VAL A 121 -20.97 -3.00 2.22
CA VAL A 121 -20.07 -2.04 2.84
C VAL A 121 -18.71 -1.98 2.12
N GLN A 122 -18.21 -3.12 1.63
CA GLN A 122 -17.01 -3.16 0.80
C GLN A 122 -17.16 -2.34 -0.48
N LYS A 123 -18.31 -2.45 -1.17
CA LYS A 123 -18.60 -1.70 -2.40
C LYS A 123 -18.65 -0.19 -2.15
N PHE A 124 -19.33 0.24 -1.08
CA PHE A 124 -19.35 1.67 -0.72
C PHE A 124 -17.96 2.19 -0.35
N PHE A 125 -17.21 1.44 0.45
CA PHE A 125 -15.84 1.79 0.81
C PHE A 125 -14.95 1.97 -0.43
N PHE A 126 -15.01 1.05 -1.38
CA PHE A 126 -14.20 1.11 -2.59
C PHE A 126 -14.56 2.31 -3.49
N LYS A 127 -15.83 2.70 -3.52
CA LYS A 127 -16.27 3.92 -4.21
C LYS A 127 -15.81 5.18 -3.49
N ALA A 128 -15.95 5.22 -2.16
CA ALA A 128 -15.48 6.34 -1.34
C ALA A 128 -13.97 6.55 -1.56
N ALA A 129 -13.16 5.51 -1.40
CA ALA A 129 -11.71 5.62 -1.49
C ALA A 129 -11.20 6.07 -2.87
N LYS A 130 -11.99 5.87 -3.93
CA LYS A 130 -11.70 6.31 -5.31
C LYS A 130 -12.29 7.69 -5.68
N ALA A 131 -13.15 8.26 -4.84
CA ALA A 131 -13.84 9.51 -5.13
C ALA A 131 -12.84 10.65 -5.34
N TYR A 132 -13.13 11.51 -6.32
CA TYR A 132 -12.33 12.71 -6.61
C TYR A 132 -12.86 13.93 -5.88
N GLN A 133 -14.12 13.91 -5.46
CA GLN A 133 -14.79 15.02 -4.79
C GLN A 133 -15.16 14.64 -3.36
N VAL A 134 -15.02 15.60 -2.44
CA VAL A 134 -15.36 15.43 -1.03
C VAL A 134 -16.83 15.04 -0.87
N LEU A 135 -17.73 15.70 -1.61
CA LEU A 135 -19.16 15.41 -1.56
C LEU A 135 -19.49 13.95 -1.96
N GLU A 136 -18.83 13.43 -3.00
CA GLU A 136 -18.99 12.02 -3.40
C GLU A 136 -18.45 11.08 -2.33
N PHE A 137 -17.24 11.37 -1.82
CA PHE A 137 -16.63 10.60 -0.73
C PHE A 137 -17.57 10.50 0.48
N GLU A 138 -18.04 11.64 0.98
CA GLU A 138 -18.94 11.74 2.12
C GLU A 138 -20.25 10.97 1.86
N SER A 139 -20.84 11.13 0.67
CA SER A 139 -22.05 10.39 0.29
C SER A 139 -21.83 8.87 0.35
N TYR A 140 -20.69 8.37 -0.13
CA TYR A 140 -20.40 6.94 -0.11
C TYR A 140 -20.10 6.45 1.32
N ILE A 141 -19.38 7.22 2.13
CA ILE A 141 -19.14 6.90 3.55
C ILE A 141 -20.45 6.87 4.33
N GLN A 142 -21.34 7.85 4.14
CA GLN A 142 -22.67 7.84 4.78
C GLN A 142 -23.49 6.62 4.36
N GLY A 143 -23.44 6.24 3.08
CA GLY A 143 -24.05 5.01 2.58
C GLY A 143 -23.47 3.75 3.23
N ALA A 144 -22.14 3.69 3.40
CA ALA A 144 -21.45 2.61 4.10
C ALA A 144 -21.87 2.53 5.57
N SER A 145 -21.94 3.66 6.27
CA SER A 145 -22.30 3.72 7.70
C SER A 145 -23.72 3.25 7.97
N LYS A 146 -24.66 3.54 7.05
CA LYS A 146 -26.05 3.01 7.12
C LYS A 146 -26.12 1.49 6.99
N VAL A 147 -25.13 0.88 6.32
CA VAL A 147 -25.05 -0.56 6.12
C VAL A 147 -24.34 -1.24 7.29
N ASN A 148 -23.19 -0.70 7.72
CA ASN A 148 -22.41 -1.21 8.84
C ASN A 148 -21.43 -0.12 9.33
N VAL A 149 -21.77 0.53 10.44
CA VAL A 149 -20.95 1.60 11.03
C VAL A 149 -19.61 1.10 11.57
N ASP A 150 -19.56 -0.11 12.13
CA ASP A 150 -18.32 -0.69 12.69
C ASP A 150 -17.28 -0.97 11.61
N ALA A 151 -17.74 -1.37 10.41
CA ALA A 151 -16.88 -1.56 9.26
C ALA A 151 -16.27 -0.25 8.77
N VAL A 152 -17.03 0.85 8.77
CA VAL A 152 -16.52 2.18 8.46
C VAL A 152 -15.51 2.63 9.50
N ALA A 153 -15.83 2.47 10.79
CA ALA A 153 -14.91 2.78 11.88
C ALA A 153 -13.59 1.99 11.77
N TYR A 154 -13.66 0.69 11.48
CA TYR A 154 -12.48 -0.14 11.25
C TYR A 154 -11.63 0.34 10.08
N ALA A 155 -12.25 0.79 8.99
CA ALA A 155 -11.52 1.34 7.85
C ALA A 155 -10.80 2.64 8.24
N MET A 156 -11.47 3.52 8.99
CA MET A 156 -10.99 4.87 9.33
C MET A 156 -10.00 4.94 10.51
N GLU A 157 -9.86 3.87 11.29
CA GLU A 157 -8.94 3.77 12.44
C GLU A 157 -7.45 4.12 12.11
N GLY A 158 -7.09 4.21 10.82
CA GLY A 158 -5.74 4.55 10.34
C GLY A 158 -5.49 6.00 9.89
N ASN A 159 -6.44 6.93 10.03
CA ASN A 159 -6.50 8.27 9.40
C ASN A 159 -6.96 8.22 7.92
N MET A 160 -7.92 9.08 7.56
CA MET A 160 -8.54 9.17 6.22
C MET A 160 -7.54 9.54 5.12
N GLU A 161 -6.55 10.35 5.47
CA GLU A 161 -5.45 10.75 4.59
C GLU A 161 -4.65 9.56 4.06
N LYS A 162 -4.73 8.37 4.68
CA LYS A 162 -4.03 7.17 4.22
C LYS A 162 -4.87 6.29 3.29
N LEU A 163 -6.12 6.70 3.00
CA LEU A 163 -7.16 5.81 2.48
C LEU A 163 -7.90 6.42 1.29
N ALA A 164 -8.20 7.71 1.38
CA ALA A 164 -9.05 8.38 0.42
C ALA A 164 -8.21 9.24 -0.51
N ARG A 165 -8.42 9.06 -1.82
CA ARG A 165 -7.72 9.87 -2.82
C ARG A 165 -7.96 11.37 -2.65
N VAL A 166 -9.15 11.75 -2.21
CA VAL A 166 -9.55 13.15 -2.02
C VAL A 166 -8.73 13.88 -0.96
N ASP A 167 -8.26 13.15 0.06
CA ASP A 167 -7.52 13.73 1.20
C ASP A 167 -6.01 13.38 1.15
N PHE A 168 -5.56 12.56 0.20
CA PHE A 168 -4.16 12.17 0.14
C PHE A 168 -3.31 13.30 -0.47
N PRO A 169 -2.26 13.78 0.22
CA PRO A 169 -1.47 14.94 -0.23
C PRO A 169 -0.66 14.67 -1.53
N GLY A 170 -0.49 13.41 -1.91
CA GLY A 170 0.32 12.98 -3.06
C GLY A 170 -0.41 12.31 -4.23
N ARG A 171 0.39 12.03 -5.25
CA ARG A 171 0.11 11.27 -6.48
C ARG A 171 -0.13 9.78 -6.28
N TRP A 172 -1.35 9.26 -6.07
CA TRP A 172 -1.55 7.79 -6.10
C TRP A 172 -1.47 7.17 -7.49
N TYR A 173 -1.58 7.96 -8.57
CA TYR A 173 -1.54 7.50 -9.97
C TYR A 173 -2.34 6.21 -10.26
N SER A 174 -3.51 6.06 -9.62
CA SER A 174 -4.38 4.88 -9.71
C SER A 174 -3.78 3.56 -9.16
N ILE A 175 -2.66 3.61 -8.44
CA ILE A 175 -2.13 2.49 -7.67
C ILE A 175 -2.95 2.37 -6.38
N LEU A 176 -3.90 1.44 -6.37
CA LEU A 176 -4.84 1.22 -5.25
C LEU A 176 -4.68 -0.17 -4.61
N THR A 177 -3.72 -0.94 -5.14
CA THR A 177 -3.45 -2.32 -4.77
C THR A 177 -1.96 -2.55 -4.62
N THR A 178 -1.57 -3.39 -3.65
CA THR A 178 -0.21 -3.92 -3.54
C THR A 178 -0.08 -5.31 -4.14
N ASN A 179 -1.18 -5.88 -4.65
CA ASN A 179 -1.16 -7.04 -5.51
C ASN A 179 -0.91 -6.60 -6.96
N ILE A 180 0.28 -6.05 -7.20
CA ILE A 180 0.74 -5.63 -8.52
C ILE A 180 1.52 -6.81 -9.15
N ALA A 181 0.92 -8.00 -9.08
CA ALA A 181 1.40 -9.26 -9.64
C ALA A 181 0.19 -10.12 -10.02
#